data_AF-A0AB39QBI9-F1
#
_entry.id   AF-A0AB39QBI9-F1
#
_cell.length_a   1.000
_cell.length_b   1.000
_cell.length_c   1.000
_cell.angle_alpha   90.00
_cell.angle_beta   90.00
_cell.angle_gamma   90.00
#
_symmetry.space_group_name_H-M   'P 1'
#
loop_
_entity.id
_entity.type
_entity.pdbx_description
1 polymer ?
#
loop_
_entity_poly.entity_id
_entity_poly.type
_entity_poly.pdbx_seq_one_letter_code
_entity_poly.pdbx_strand_id
1 'polypeptide(L)'
;MAHEPTRRFLTEVGFPAVNNFLSLSTHNLAGTGFAEHTWEGTKKFETPVGDGPFYELGTWIGGVLLLDGPTGRVLRQSRKGAVDDDRPGDPLAGSSLAQFSAMVCLQWKYMLAYSTSGGLDGEELIDELRSWLTGIDPTAAATRNWGHVTDTDEFIYL
;
A
#
# COMPACT_ATOMS: atom_id res chain seq x y z
N MET A 1 -15.34 11.28 5.82
CA MET A 1 -14.12 10.82 6.54
C MET A 1 -14.02 11.48 7.91
N ALA A 2 -13.87 10.69 8.98
CA ALA A 2 -13.86 11.17 10.37
C ALA A 2 -12.47 11.18 11.01
N HIS A 3 -11.52 10.42 10.48
CA HIS A 3 -10.16 10.35 11.01
C HIS A 3 -9.38 11.66 10.79
N GLU A 4 -9.09 12.37 11.89
CA GLU A 4 -8.48 13.70 11.85
C GLU A 4 -7.08 13.73 11.23
N PRO A 5 -6.14 12.82 11.61
CA PRO A 5 -4.80 12.80 11.01
C PRO A 5 -4.83 12.61 9.49
N THR A 6 -5.72 11.75 8.99
CA THR A 6 -5.86 11.55 7.54
C THR A 6 -6.40 12.80 6.85
N ARG A 7 -7.38 13.48 7.46
CA ARG A 7 -7.91 14.75 6.93
C ARG A 7 -6.82 15.80 6.84
N ARG A 8 -6.00 15.92 7.89
CA ARG A 8 -4.88 16.84 7.93
C ARG A 8 -3.87 16.52 6.84
N PHE A 9 -3.43 15.26 6.74
CA PHE A 9 -2.48 14.84 5.69
C PHE A 9 -3.00 15.17 4.29
N LEU A 10 -4.25 14.86 3.97
CA LEU A 10 -4.84 15.14 2.66
C LEU A 10 -4.98 16.63 2.34
N THR A 11 -5.12 17.48 3.35
CA THR A 11 -5.34 18.93 3.15
C THR A 11 -4.06 19.75 3.22
N GLU A 12 -3.07 19.32 4.01
CA GLU A 12 -1.80 20.03 4.19
C GLU A 12 -0.68 19.47 3.31
N VAL A 13 -0.65 18.15 3.06
CA VAL A 13 0.37 17.47 2.24
C VAL A 13 -0.20 17.07 0.88
N GLY A 14 -1.41 16.51 0.88
CA GLY A 14 -2.05 15.95 -0.31
C GLY A 14 -1.68 14.48 -0.56
N PHE A 15 -2.40 13.86 -1.48
CA PHE A 15 -2.13 12.50 -1.96
C PHE A 15 -2.04 12.55 -3.49
N PRO A 16 -0.89 12.20 -4.08
CA PRO A 16 -0.66 12.39 -5.51
C PRO A 16 -1.48 11.40 -6.34
N ALA A 17 -1.86 11.82 -7.55
CA ALA A 17 -2.31 10.91 -8.61
C ALA A 17 -1.08 10.41 -9.38
N VAL A 18 -0.78 9.12 -9.26
CA VAL A 18 0.33 8.45 -9.95
C VAL A 18 -0.21 7.33 -10.83
N ASN A 19 0.53 6.99 -11.88
CA ASN A 19 0.18 5.91 -12.79
C ASN A 19 1.35 4.93 -12.89
N ASN A 20 1.09 3.67 -12.50
CA ASN A 20 2.06 2.57 -12.52
C ASN A 20 3.43 2.89 -11.88
N PHE A 21 3.42 3.58 -10.73
CA PHE A 21 4.61 3.85 -9.94
C PHE A 21 4.85 2.68 -8.98
N LEU A 22 5.74 1.74 -9.30
CA LEU A 22 5.96 0.51 -8.50
C LEU A 22 4.64 -0.27 -8.29
N SER A 23 3.94 -0.55 -9.38
CA SER A 23 2.59 -1.14 -9.35
C SER A 23 1.52 -0.36 -8.56
N LEU A 24 1.79 0.90 -8.15
CA LEU A 24 0.81 1.82 -7.56
C LEU A 24 0.20 2.72 -8.64
N SER A 25 -1.12 2.77 -8.70
CA SER A 25 -1.87 3.77 -9.46
C SER A 25 -2.92 4.40 -8.56
N THR A 26 -2.98 5.73 -8.50
CA THR A 26 -3.88 6.45 -7.58
C THR A 26 -4.76 7.46 -8.31
N HIS A 27 -5.96 7.63 -7.78
CA HIS A 27 -6.95 8.56 -8.33
C HIS A 27 -6.58 10.03 -8.06
N ASN A 28 -7.06 10.93 -8.92
CA ASN A 28 -6.98 12.37 -8.68
C ASN A 28 -8.04 12.84 -7.67
N LEU A 29 -7.83 12.49 -6.40
CA LEU A 29 -8.77 12.79 -5.32
C LEU A 29 -9.05 14.29 -5.14
N ALA A 30 -8.08 15.16 -5.46
CA ALA A 30 -8.27 16.61 -5.39
C ALA A 30 -9.28 17.11 -6.44
N GLY A 31 -9.35 16.46 -7.61
CA GLY A 31 -10.28 16.80 -8.69
C GLY A 31 -11.60 16.01 -8.64
N THR A 32 -11.57 14.76 -8.18
CA THR A 32 -12.72 13.84 -8.25
C THR A 32 -13.42 13.63 -6.92
N GLY A 33 -12.79 13.99 -5.80
CA GLY A 33 -13.24 13.60 -4.47
C GLY A 33 -13.09 12.10 -4.20
N PHE A 34 -13.66 11.65 -3.09
CA PHE A 34 -13.67 10.24 -2.68
C PHE A 34 -14.89 9.51 -3.24
N ALA A 35 -14.65 8.33 -3.81
CA ALA A 35 -15.70 7.37 -4.13
C ALA A 35 -15.76 6.30 -3.03
N GLU A 36 -16.94 6.06 -2.48
CA GLU A 36 -17.15 4.96 -1.54
C GLU A 36 -17.04 3.62 -2.25
N HIS A 37 -16.41 2.66 -1.58
CA HIS A 37 -16.18 1.32 -2.07
C HIS A 37 -16.78 0.31 -1.09
N THR A 38 -17.56 -0.63 -1.61
CA THR A 38 -18.07 -1.76 -0.83
C THR A 38 -16.98 -2.82 -0.75
N TRP A 39 -16.57 -3.21 0.45
CA TRP A 39 -15.58 -4.27 0.59
C TRP A 39 -16.11 -5.60 0.01
N GLU A 40 -15.36 -6.17 -0.93
CA GLU A 40 -15.68 -7.46 -1.55
C GLU A 40 -14.72 -8.53 -0.99
N GLY A 41 -15.17 -9.22 0.07
CA GLY A 41 -14.47 -10.38 0.62
C GLY A 41 -14.89 -11.68 -0.06
N THR A 42 -13.98 -12.64 -0.18
CA THR A 42 -14.38 -14.00 -0.55
C THR A 42 -14.84 -14.75 0.71
N LYS A 43 -15.97 -15.48 0.64
CA LYS A 43 -16.47 -16.30 1.77
C LYS A 43 -15.46 -17.34 2.28
N LYS A 44 -14.40 -17.60 1.52
CA LYS A 44 -13.36 -18.58 1.83
C LYS A 44 -12.34 -18.05 2.85
N PHE A 45 -12.19 -16.73 2.96
CA PHE A 45 -11.23 -16.08 3.86
C PHE A 45 -11.90 -14.87 4.53
N GLU A 46 -12.26 -14.99 5.80
CA GLU A 46 -12.70 -13.83 6.59
C GLU A 46 -11.53 -12.86 6.72
N THR A 47 -11.70 -11.66 6.18
CA THR A 47 -10.68 -10.60 6.22
C THR A 47 -11.18 -9.50 7.16
N PRO A 48 -10.57 -9.29 8.33
CA PRO A 48 -11.04 -8.32 9.30
C PRO A 48 -10.69 -6.89 8.86
N VAL A 49 -11.66 -6.19 8.24
CA VAL A 49 -11.43 -4.89 7.59
C VAL A 49 -12.09 -3.72 8.31
N GLY A 50 -12.88 -3.99 9.35
CA GLY A 50 -13.69 -2.99 10.06
C GLY A 50 -15.01 -2.69 9.36
N ASP A 51 -15.74 -1.71 9.86
CA ASP A 51 -17.12 -1.40 9.41
C ASP A 51 -17.19 -0.37 8.26
N GLY A 52 -16.06 0.27 7.89
CA GLY A 52 -16.04 1.34 6.90
C GLY A 52 -16.78 2.62 7.36
N PRO A 53 -17.15 3.53 6.43
CA PRO A 53 -17.05 3.39 4.97
C PRO A 53 -15.61 3.33 4.48
N PHE A 54 -15.40 2.61 3.38
CA PHE A 54 -14.12 2.55 2.68
C PHE A 54 -14.17 3.48 1.46
N TYR A 55 -13.05 4.14 1.16
CA TYR A 55 -12.94 5.01 0.00
C TYR A 55 -11.83 4.54 -0.92
N GLU A 56 -12.11 4.47 -2.22
CA GLU A 56 -11.12 4.01 -3.19
C GLU A 56 -10.02 5.06 -3.42
N LEU A 57 -8.77 4.63 -3.24
CA LEU A 57 -7.58 5.43 -3.53
C LEU A 57 -6.97 5.08 -4.90
N GLY A 58 -7.20 3.87 -5.39
CA GLY A 58 -6.68 3.37 -6.66
C GLY A 58 -6.36 1.87 -6.59
N THR A 59 -5.20 1.47 -7.13
CA THR A 59 -4.72 0.08 -7.11
C THR A 59 -3.26 0.00 -6.68
N TRP A 60 -2.91 -1.10 -6.01
CA TRP A 60 -1.52 -1.40 -5.64
C TRP A 60 -1.26 -2.90 -5.73
N ILE A 61 -0.14 -3.29 -6.37
CA ILE A 61 0.27 -4.69 -6.62
C ILE A 61 -0.89 -5.56 -7.11
N GLY A 62 -1.69 -5.02 -8.04
CA GLY A 62 -2.85 -5.68 -8.64
C GLY A 62 -4.16 -5.67 -7.81
N GLY A 63 -4.12 -5.30 -6.54
CA GLY A 63 -5.30 -5.18 -5.66
C GLY A 63 -5.92 -3.78 -5.66
N VAL A 64 -7.12 -3.63 -5.12
CA VAL A 64 -7.79 -2.33 -4.93
C VAL A 64 -7.25 -1.69 -3.64
N LEU A 65 -6.76 -0.47 -3.73
CA LEU A 65 -6.25 0.29 -2.59
C LEU A 65 -7.38 1.15 -2.01
N LEU A 66 -7.63 0.99 -0.72
CA LEU A 66 -8.76 1.58 -0.01
C LEU A 66 -8.29 2.35 1.22
N LEU A 67 -9.03 3.39 1.57
CA LEU A 67 -8.90 4.13 2.81
C LEU A 67 -10.08 3.82 3.73
N ASP A 68 -9.80 3.34 4.93
CA ASP A 68 -10.80 3.14 5.99
C ASP A 68 -11.13 4.50 6.64
N GLY A 69 -12.33 5.02 6.40
CA GLY A 69 -12.73 6.37 6.77
C GLY A 69 -12.70 6.68 8.29
N PRO A 70 -13.17 5.76 9.15
CA PRO A 70 -13.07 5.89 10.60
C PRO A 70 -11.65 5.83 11.17
N THR A 71 -10.82 4.90 10.68
CA THR A 71 -9.52 4.61 11.31
C THR A 71 -8.32 5.25 10.60
N GLY A 72 -8.50 5.67 9.35
CA GLY A 72 -7.42 6.20 8.51
C GLY A 72 -6.45 5.15 7.99
N ARG A 73 -6.68 3.87 8.27
CA ARG A 73 -5.87 2.75 7.75
C ARG A 73 -5.98 2.69 6.23
N VAL A 74 -4.88 2.35 5.59
CA VAL A 74 -4.83 2.00 4.18
C VAL A 74 -4.91 0.49 4.07
N LEU A 75 -5.93 0.03 3.35
CA LEU A 75 -6.20 -1.38 3.13
C LEU A 75 -6.02 -1.70 1.66
N ARG A 76 -5.63 -2.94 1.36
CA ARG A 76 -5.58 -3.48 0.02
C ARG A 76 -6.50 -4.69 -0.06
N GLN A 77 -7.52 -4.58 -0.89
CA GLN A 77 -8.41 -5.69 -1.21
C GLN A 77 -7.83 -6.47 -2.40
N SER A 78 -7.47 -7.73 -2.16
CA SER A 78 -7.06 -8.63 -3.24
C SER A 78 -8.24 -8.93 -4.18
N ARG A 79 -7.94 -9.18 -5.45
CA ARG A 79 -8.92 -9.50 -6.50
C ARG A 79 -8.30 -10.49 -7.48
N LYS A 80 -9.13 -11.08 -8.36
CA LYS A 80 -8.64 -11.97 -9.42
C LYS A 80 -7.50 -11.31 -10.23
N GLY A 81 -6.37 -12.00 -10.37
CA GLY A 81 -5.18 -11.51 -11.08
C GLY A 81 -4.27 -10.60 -10.25
N ALA A 82 -4.54 -10.40 -8.97
CA ALA A 82 -3.61 -9.79 -8.03
C ALA A 82 -2.50 -10.77 -7.61
N VAL A 83 -1.40 -10.27 -7.06
CA VAL A 83 -0.22 -11.09 -6.68
C VAL A 83 -0.54 -12.21 -5.66
N ASP A 84 -1.61 -12.04 -4.89
CA ASP A 84 -2.06 -12.94 -3.83
C ASP A 84 -3.50 -13.44 -4.04
N ASP A 85 -3.95 -13.53 -5.30
CA ASP A 85 -5.35 -13.82 -5.63
C ASP A 85 -5.86 -15.20 -5.17
N ASP A 86 -4.95 -16.16 -5.00
CA ASP A 86 -5.22 -17.53 -4.58
C ASP A 86 -5.40 -17.64 -3.06
N ARG A 87 -4.66 -16.82 -2.31
CA ARG A 87 -4.64 -16.81 -0.84
C ARG A 87 -4.34 -15.41 -0.29
N PRO A 88 -5.35 -14.51 -0.28
CA PRO A 88 -5.21 -13.16 0.25
C PRO A 88 -4.63 -13.14 1.66
N GLY A 89 -3.74 -12.19 1.93
CA GLY A 89 -3.16 -11.94 3.25
C GLY A 89 -3.98 -11.01 4.14
N ASP A 90 -3.33 -10.53 5.21
CA ASP A 90 -3.82 -9.37 5.94
C ASP A 90 -3.92 -8.17 4.98
N PRO A 91 -5.06 -7.46 4.93
CA PRO A 91 -5.29 -6.38 3.98
C PRO A 91 -4.52 -5.11 4.33
N LEU A 92 -3.91 -5.00 5.51
CA LEU A 92 -3.25 -3.77 5.94
C LEU A 92 -2.06 -3.46 5.03
N ALA A 93 -2.16 -2.32 4.34
CA ALA A 93 -1.08 -1.72 3.58
C ALA A 93 -0.41 -0.58 4.35
N GLY A 94 -1.13 0.07 5.27
CA GLY A 94 -0.58 1.05 6.19
C GLY A 94 -1.55 1.34 7.34
N SER A 95 -1.02 1.52 8.54
CA SER A 95 -1.74 1.94 9.73
C SER A 95 -2.26 3.38 9.60
N SER A 96 -1.68 4.17 8.70
CA SER A 96 -2.21 5.47 8.28
C SER A 96 -1.81 5.79 6.84
N LEU A 97 -2.51 6.74 6.22
CA LEU A 97 -2.17 7.24 4.88
C LEU A 97 -0.75 7.82 4.81
N ALA A 98 -0.33 8.53 5.86
CA ALA A 98 1.01 9.12 5.94
C ALA A 98 2.10 8.04 6.02
N GLN A 99 1.90 7.01 6.84
CA GLN A 99 2.85 5.88 6.94
C GLN A 99 2.94 5.10 5.62
N PHE A 100 1.80 4.78 5.00
CA PHE A 100 1.77 4.13 3.69
C PHE A 100 2.56 4.94 2.65
N SER A 101 2.29 6.25 2.53
CA SER A 101 3.01 7.12 1.59
C SER A 101 4.52 7.17 1.89
N ALA A 102 4.92 7.26 3.16
CA ALA A 102 6.33 7.28 3.54
C ALA A 102 7.04 5.97 3.16
N MET A 103 6.40 4.83 3.41
CA MET A 103 6.91 3.50 3.06
C MET A 103 7.07 3.34 1.55
N VAL A 104 6.08 3.76 0.74
CA VAL A 104 6.17 3.74 -0.74
C VAL A 104 7.32 4.63 -1.24
N CYS A 105 7.51 5.82 -0.66
CA CYS A 105 8.62 6.70 -1.02
C CYS A 105 9.98 6.08 -0.69
N LEU A 106 10.10 5.38 0.44
CA LEU A 106 11.33 4.65 0.77
C LEU A 106 11.56 3.48 -0.18
N GLN A 107 10.54 2.66 -0.44
CA GLN A 107 10.63 1.58 -1.41
C GLN A 107 11.16 2.10 -2.75
N TRP A 108 10.62 3.22 -3.26
CA TRP A 108 11.11 3.84 -4.48
C TRP A 108 12.59 4.22 -4.42
N LYS A 109 13.02 4.87 -3.34
CA LYS A 109 14.42 5.28 -3.18
C LYS A 109 15.36 4.07 -3.21
N TYR A 110 14.99 2.98 -2.55
CA TYR A 110 15.78 1.74 -2.52
C TYR A 110 15.74 0.98 -3.84
N MET A 111 14.58 0.93 -4.50
CA MET A 111 14.46 0.33 -5.84
C MET A 111 15.27 1.10 -6.88
N LEU A 112 15.31 2.42 -6.78
CA LEU A 112 16.17 3.25 -7.62
C LEU A 112 17.65 2.92 -7.35
N ALA A 113 18.07 2.87 -6.08
CA ALA A 113 19.43 2.52 -5.71
C ALA A 113 19.83 1.13 -6.25
N TYR A 114 19.00 0.11 -6.00
CA TYR A 114 19.17 -1.26 -6.49
C TYR A 114 19.33 -1.32 -8.02
N SER A 115 18.45 -0.63 -8.75
CA SER A 115 18.51 -0.58 -10.21
C SER A 115 19.79 0.11 -10.70
N THR A 116 20.17 1.23 -10.08
CA THR A 116 21.37 1.99 -10.47
C THR A 116 22.68 1.29 -10.12
N SER A 117 22.71 0.46 -9.08
CA SER A 117 23.88 -0.35 -8.72
C SER A 117 24.02 -1.62 -9.56
N GLY A 118 23.04 -1.92 -10.43
CA GLY A 118 22.98 -3.19 -11.16
C GLY A 118 22.72 -4.39 -10.25
N GLY A 119 22.05 -4.18 -9.10
CA GLY A 119 21.78 -5.22 -8.11
C GLY A 119 22.97 -5.56 -7.19
N LEU A 120 24.09 -4.82 -7.27
CA LEU A 120 25.17 -4.95 -6.29
C LEU A 120 24.65 -4.60 -4.90
N ASP A 121 25.03 -5.42 -3.91
CA ASP A 121 24.59 -5.34 -2.51
C ASP A 121 23.06 -5.37 -2.34
N GLY A 122 22.37 -6.05 -3.26
CA GLY A 122 20.92 -6.10 -3.32
C GLY A 122 20.25 -6.63 -2.05
N GLU A 123 20.77 -7.72 -1.50
CA GLU A 123 20.25 -8.29 -0.25
C GLU A 123 20.39 -7.30 0.93
N GLU A 124 21.55 -6.65 1.06
CA GLU A 124 21.80 -5.66 2.12
C GLU A 124 20.87 -4.43 2.00
N LEU A 125 20.68 -3.93 0.78
CA LEU A 125 19.76 -2.81 0.51
C LEU A 125 18.32 -3.18 0.88
N ILE A 126 17.89 -4.41 0.57
CA ILE A 126 16.54 -4.87 0.85
C ILE A 126 16.33 -5.15 2.34
N ASP A 127 17.32 -5.69 3.04
CA ASP A 127 17.25 -5.85 4.49
C ASP A 127 17.22 -4.49 5.21
N GLU A 128 17.98 -3.51 4.72
CA GLU A 128 17.90 -2.15 5.23
C GLU A 128 16.51 -1.53 4.97
N LEU A 129 15.95 -1.69 3.77
CA LEU A 129 14.59 -1.26 3.46
C LEU A 129 13.59 -1.88 4.43
N ARG A 130 13.61 -3.21 4.64
CA ARG A 130 12.71 -3.91 5.57
C ARG A 130 12.82 -3.38 6.99
N SER A 131 14.03 -3.06 7.46
CA SER A 131 14.26 -2.43 8.76
C SER A 131 13.59 -1.05 8.84
N TRP A 132 13.77 -0.20 7.83
CA TRP A 132 13.13 1.12 7.79
C TRP A 132 11.61 1.04 7.71
N LEU A 133 11.06 0.14 6.89
CA LEU A 133 9.62 -0.10 6.81
C LEU A 133 9.04 -0.50 8.16
N THR A 134 9.72 -1.41 8.87
CA THR A 134 9.34 -1.84 10.22
C THR A 134 9.39 -0.68 11.23
N GLY A 135 10.36 0.23 11.09
CA GLY A 135 10.47 1.43 11.92
C GLY A 135 9.35 2.45 11.70
N ILE A 136 8.80 2.52 10.48
CA ILE A 136 7.69 3.44 10.14
C ILE A 136 6.35 2.84 10.56
N ASP A 137 6.11 1.58 10.21
CA ASP A 137 4.84 0.90 10.44
C ASP A 137 5.06 -0.61 10.64
N PRO A 138 5.30 -1.05 11.89
CA PRO A 138 5.65 -2.45 12.16
C PRO A 138 4.51 -3.41 11.83
N THR A 139 3.26 -2.95 11.98
CA THR A 139 2.08 -3.79 11.69
C THR A 139 1.92 -3.98 10.20
N ALA A 140 1.99 -2.91 9.40
CA ALA A 140 1.91 -3.02 7.95
C ALA A 140 3.11 -3.75 7.37
N ALA A 141 4.33 -3.46 7.82
CA ALA A 141 5.55 -4.10 7.32
C ALA A 141 5.56 -5.63 7.52
N ALA A 142 4.84 -6.14 8.53
CA ALA A 142 4.69 -7.57 8.77
C ALA A 142 3.69 -8.26 7.82
N THR A 143 2.92 -7.51 7.02
CA THR A 143 1.94 -8.10 6.10
C THR A 143 2.59 -8.60 4.81
N ARG A 144 1.96 -9.61 4.21
CA ARG A 144 2.42 -10.15 2.92
C ARG A 144 2.40 -9.11 1.79
N ASN A 145 1.57 -8.06 1.88
CA ASN A 145 1.57 -6.97 0.91
C ASN A 145 2.97 -6.35 0.77
N TRP A 146 3.63 -6.07 1.90
CA TRP A 146 4.98 -5.52 1.91
C TRP A 146 6.06 -6.57 1.60
N GLY A 147 5.78 -7.84 1.92
CA GLY A 147 6.61 -8.97 1.49
C GLY A 147 6.80 -9.00 -0.03
N HIS A 148 5.70 -8.94 -0.80
CA HIS A 148 5.74 -8.95 -2.27
C HIS A 148 6.60 -7.84 -2.88
N VAL A 149 6.67 -6.68 -2.23
CA VAL A 149 7.41 -5.52 -2.76
C VAL A 149 8.81 -5.36 -2.19
N THR A 150 9.21 -6.25 -1.28
CA THR A 150 10.56 -6.33 -0.70
C THR A 150 11.19 -7.70 -0.94
N ASP A 151 10.62 -8.50 -1.82
CA ASP A 151 11.22 -9.75 -2.29
C ASP A 151 11.84 -9.53 -3.67
N THR A 152 13.16 -9.70 -3.75
CA THR A 152 13.93 -9.50 -4.97
C THR A 152 13.49 -10.43 -6.10
N ASP A 153 12.97 -11.62 -5.77
CA ASP A 153 12.47 -12.57 -6.76
C ASP A 153 11.15 -12.09 -7.40
N GLU A 154 10.43 -11.18 -6.74
CA GLU A 154 9.19 -10.59 -7.23
C GLU A 154 9.39 -9.23 -7.93
N PHE A 155 10.61 -8.69 -7.97
CA PHE A 155 10.90 -7.39 -8.58
C PHE A 155 10.68 -7.35 -10.10
N ILE A 156 10.64 -8.50 -10.77
CA ILE A 156 10.28 -8.57 -12.20
C ILE A 156 8.83 -8.12 -12.49
N TYR A 157 8.01 -7.98 -11.45
CA TYR A 157 6.61 -7.57 -11.53
C TYR A 157 6.33 -6.14 -11.05
N LEU A 158 7.38 -5.38 -10.68
CA LEU A 158 7.30 -3.99 -10.19
C LEU A 158 7.77 -2.97 -11.23
#